data_AF-A0A348WBQ6-F1
#
_entry.id   AF-A0A348WBQ6-F1
#
_cell.length_a   1.000
_cell.length_b   1.000
_cell.length_c   1.000
_cell.angle_alpha   90.00
_cell.angle_beta   90.00
_cell.angle_gamma   90.00
#
_symmetry.space_group_name_H-M   'P 1'
#
loop_
_entity.id
_entity.type
_entity.pdbx_description
1 polymer ?
#
loop_
_entity_poly.entity_id
_entity_poly.type
_entity_poly.pdbx_seq_one_letter_code
_entity_poly.pdbx_strand_id
1 'polypeptide(L)'
;HAENGDLVAEMQEKYFSQGITGPEGHAYSRPPEFEGEAANRAICIADAAGVPLYIVHVSCEQAHEAIRRARQKGMRVYGEPL
;
A
#
# COMPACT_ATOMS: atom_id res chain seq x y z
N HIS A 1 -7.29 3.63 2.02
CA HIS A 1 -5.88 4.01 2.07
C HIS A 1 -5.09 2.79 2.48
N ALA A 2 -4.16 2.32 1.64
CA ALA A 2 -3.45 1.06 1.87
C ALA A 2 -1.93 1.31 1.84
N GLU A 3 -1.36 1.65 3.00
CA GLU A 3 0.08 1.65 3.26
C GLU A 3 0.34 0.89 4.57
N ASN A 4 1.50 0.25 4.71
CA ASN A 4 1.86 -0.40 5.96
C ASN A 4 2.34 0.65 6.99
N GLY A 5 1.43 1.04 7.89
CA GLY A 5 1.70 2.11 8.87
C GLY A 5 2.85 1.81 9.84
N ASP A 6 3.02 0.55 10.23
CA ASP A 6 4.09 0.15 11.17
C ASP A 6 5.46 0.30 10.51
N LEU A 7 5.60 -0.18 9.27
CA LEU A 7 6.84 -0.06 8.51
C LEU A 7 7.17 1.39 8.14
N VAL A 8 6.14 2.20 7.82
CA VAL A 8 6.32 3.64 7.58
C VAL A 8 6.84 4.32 8.83
N ALA A 9 6.25 4.08 10.00
CA ALA A 9 6.69 4.68 11.26
C ALA A 9 8.15 4.31 11.59
N GLU A 10 8.51 3.03 11.46
CA GLU A 10 9.88 2.57 11.68
C GLU A 10 10.88 3.24 10.72
N MET A 11 10.54 3.33 9.43
CA MET A 11 11.42 3.96 8.44
C MET A 11 11.53 5.47 8.64
N GLN A 12 10.46 6.15 9.08
CA GLN A 12 10.52 7.56 9.46
C GLN A 12 11.49 7.78 10.62
N GLU A 13 11.37 7.01 11.69
CA GLU A 13 12.30 7.08 12.84
C GLU A 13 13.75 6.85 12.42
N LYS A 14 13.99 5.84 11.58
CA LYS A 14 15.31 5.55 11.01
C LYS A 14 15.89 6.73 10.23
N TYR A 15 15.11 7.37 9.36
CA TYR A 15 15.62 8.49 8.56
C TYR A 15 15.84 9.74 9.40
N PHE A 16 14.97 10.00 10.38
CA PHE A 16 15.21 11.07 11.36
C PHE A 16 16.49 10.83 12.16
N SER A 17 16.76 9.59 12.61
CA SER A 17 17.98 9.27 13.34
C SER A 17 19.25 9.39 12.49
N GLN A 18 19.12 9.35 11.16
CA GLN A 18 20.20 9.60 10.19
C GLN A 18 20.35 11.08 9.83
N GLY A 19 19.54 11.97 10.43
CA GLY A 19 19.56 13.41 10.16
C GLY A 19 18.84 13.81 8.87
N ILE A 20 18.08 12.91 8.25
CA ILE A 20 17.27 13.22 7.07
C ILE A 20 15.94 13.82 7.54
N THR A 21 15.86 15.14 7.52
CA THR A 21 14.68 15.91 7.95
C THR A 21 14.03 16.71 6.81
N GLY A 22 14.56 16.60 5.59
CA GLY A 22 14.00 17.26 4.41
C GLY A 22 12.77 16.53 3.85
N PRO A 23 12.05 17.16 2.90
CA PRO A 23 10.83 16.59 2.29
C PRO A 23 11.09 15.27 1.55
N GLU A 24 12.30 15.01 1.07
CA GLU A 24 12.70 13.75 0.45
C GLU A 24 12.54 12.54 1.39
N GLY A 25 12.71 12.75 2.70
CA GLY A 25 12.50 11.72 3.71
C GLY A 25 11.07 11.18 3.72
N HIS A 26 10.08 11.98 3.29
CA HIS A 26 8.71 11.52 3.16
C HIS A 26 8.61 10.34 2.19
N ALA A 27 9.14 10.48 0.97
CA ALA A 27 9.13 9.43 -0.04
C ALA A 27 10.00 8.23 0.36
N TYR A 28 11.18 8.47 0.93
CA TYR A 28 12.07 7.40 1.37
C TYR A 28 11.45 6.51 2.45
N SER A 29 10.65 7.10 3.35
CA SER A 29 10.01 6.35 4.45
C SER A 29 8.86 5.43 4.03
N ARG A 30 8.42 5.51 2.77
CA ARG A 30 7.24 4.77 2.25
C ARG A 30 7.50 4.20 0.85
N PRO A 31 8.48 3.30 0.70
CA PRO A 31 8.76 2.70 -0.59
C PRO A 31 7.52 1.94 -1.13
N PRO A 32 7.37 1.82 -2.46
CA PRO A 32 6.21 1.21 -3.12
C PRO A 32 5.78 -0.17 -2.60
N GLU A 33 6.74 -0.94 -2.08
CA GLU A 33 6.51 -2.26 -1.48
C GLU A 33 5.55 -2.19 -0.28
N PHE A 34 5.52 -1.09 0.46
CA PHE A 34 4.65 -0.93 1.64
C PHE A 34 3.19 -0.72 1.22
N GLU A 35 2.95 -0.01 0.12
CA GLU A 35 1.62 0.11 -0.50
C GLU A 35 1.18 -1.25 -1.07
N GLY A 36 2.08 -1.93 -1.79
CA GLY A 36 1.80 -3.25 -2.38
C GLY A 36 1.45 -4.32 -1.33
N GLU A 37 2.20 -4.37 -0.22
CA GLU A 37 1.89 -5.27 0.91
C GLU A 37 0.51 -4.97 1.49
N ALA A 38 0.24 -3.71 1.83
CA ALA A 38 -1.01 -3.31 2.45
C ALA A 38 -2.21 -3.52 1.52
N ALA A 39 -2.06 -3.26 0.22
CA ALA A 39 -3.08 -3.54 -0.78
C ALA A 39 -3.39 -5.05 -0.83
N ASN A 40 -2.37 -5.90 -0.90
CA ASN A 40 -2.55 -7.35 -0.92
C ASN A 40 -3.19 -7.87 0.39
N ARG A 41 -2.78 -7.35 1.55
CA ARG A 41 -3.37 -7.69 2.84
C ARG A 41 -4.84 -7.28 2.93
N ALA A 42 -5.18 -6.07 2.50
CA ALA A 42 -6.57 -5.59 2.46
C ALA A 42 -7.44 -6.46 1.53
N ILE A 43 -6.90 -6.85 0.37
CA ILE A 43 -7.56 -7.78 -0.57
C ILE A 43 -7.87 -9.12 0.10
N CYS A 44 -6.91 -9.72 0.81
CA CYS A 44 -7.12 -10.98 1.52
C CYS A 44 -8.21 -10.87 2.59
N ILE A 45 -8.24 -9.77 3.35
CA ILE A 45 -9.27 -9.54 4.37
C ILE A 45 -10.66 -9.40 3.71
N ALA A 46 -10.76 -8.65 2.62
CA ALA A 46 -12.01 -8.46 1.90
C ALA A 46 -12.55 -9.77 1.30
N ASP A 47 -11.66 -10.63 0.80
CA ASP A 47 -12.00 -11.97 0.31
C ASP A 47 -12.58 -12.84 1.43
N ALA A 48 -11.88 -12.91 2.56
CA ALA A 48 -12.31 -13.68 3.71
C ALA A 48 -13.65 -13.20 4.28
N ALA A 49 -13.91 -11.89 4.19
CA ALA A 49 -15.17 -11.28 4.61
C ALA A 49 -16.28 -11.34 3.54
N GLY A 50 -15.98 -11.73 2.29
CA GLY A 50 -16.95 -11.81 1.19
C GLY A 50 -17.44 -10.44 0.68
N VAL A 51 -16.71 -9.36 0.96
CA VAL A 51 -17.12 -7.97 0.63
C VAL A 51 -16.32 -7.42 -0.56
N PRO A 52 -16.88 -6.49 -1.35
CA PRO A 52 -16.09 -5.74 -2.31
C PRO A 52 -15.09 -4.82 -1.61
N LEU A 53 -13.96 -4.54 -2.27
CA LEU A 53 -12.92 -3.63 -1.77
C LEU A 53 -12.64 -2.51 -2.76
N TYR A 54 -12.48 -1.29 -2.24
CA TYR A 54 -12.05 -0.13 -3.00
C TYR A 54 -10.75 0.41 -2.41
N ILE A 55 -9.68 0.40 -3.20
CA ILE A 55 -8.36 0.93 -2.82
C ILE A 55 -8.22 2.32 -3.44
N VAL A 56 -8.30 3.35 -2.60
CA VAL A 56 -8.09 4.75 -2.98
C VAL A 56 -6.62 5.05 -3.29
N HIS A 57 -6.38 6.09 -4.09
CA HIS A 57 -5.07 6.71 -4.39
C HIS A 57 -3.92 5.72 -4.62
N VAL A 58 -4.14 4.72 -5.47
CA VAL A 58 -3.15 3.74 -5.90
C VAL A 58 -2.03 4.47 -6.64
N SER A 59 -0.78 4.33 -6.17
CA SER A 59 0.35 5.13 -6.64
C SER A 59 1.45 4.31 -7.32
N CYS A 60 1.43 2.97 -7.16
CA CYS A 60 2.52 2.11 -7.60
C CYS A 60 2.08 0.84 -8.34
N GLU A 61 3.02 0.29 -9.12
CA GLU A 61 2.82 -0.96 -9.87
C GLU A 61 2.54 -2.14 -8.93
N GLN A 62 3.19 -2.20 -7.76
CA GLN A 62 3.03 -3.29 -6.80
C GLN A 62 1.58 -3.39 -6.29
N ALA A 63 0.93 -2.26 -6.03
CA ALA A 63 -0.48 -2.21 -5.64
C ALA A 63 -1.41 -2.50 -6.83
N HIS A 64 -1.10 -1.97 -8.01
CA HIS A 64 -1.80 -2.28 -9.26
C HIS A 64 -1.78 -3.79 -9.57
N GLU A 65 -0.63 -4.44 -9.38
CA GLU A 65 -0.44 -5.87 -9.61
C GLU A 65 -1.31 -6.69 -8.64
N ALA A 66 -1.33 -6.33 -7.35
CA ALA A 66 -2.17 -7.00 -6.36
C ALA A 66 -3.66 -6.90 -6.74
N ILE A 67 -4.12 -5.72 -7.15
CA ILE A 67 -5.49 -5.49 -7.65
C ILE A 67 -5.76 -6.34 -8.90
N ARG A 68 -4.83 -6.34 -9.87
CA ARG A 68 -4.95 -7.11 -11.12
C ARG A 68 -5.11 -8.61 -10.84
N ARG A 69 -4.28 -9.19 -9.95
CA ARG A 69 -4.38 -10.61 -9.56
C ARG A 69 -5.72 -10.92 -8.90
N ALA A 70 -6.18 -10.07 -7.99
CA ALA A 70 -7.45 -10.27 -7.30
C ALA A 70 -8.63 -10.29 -8.30
N ARG A 71 -8.65 -9.33 -9.23
CA ARG A 71 -9.68 -9.27 -10.28
C ARG A 71 -9.63 -10.49 -11.21
N GLN A 72 -8.44 -10.99 -11.55
CA GLN A 72 -8.28 -12.22 -12.34
C GLN A 72 -8.84 -13.47 -11.64
N LYS A 73 -8.89 -13.48 -10.30
CA LYS A 73 -9.54 -14.52 -9.49
C LYS A 73 -11.05 -14.33 -9.36
N GLY A 74 -11.63 -13.32 -10.01
CA GLY A 74 -13.07 -13.00 -9.93
C GLY A 74 -13.46 -12.16 -8.71
N MET A 75 -12.48 -11.67 -7.92
CA MET A 75 -12.78 -10.84 -6.75
C MET A 75 -13.25 -9.44 -7.16
N ARG A 76 -14.15 -8.86 -6.36
CA ARG A 76 -14.69 -7.50 -6.56
C ARG A 76 -13.77 -6.45 -5.93
N VAL A 77 -12.63 -6.19 -6.58
CA VAL A 77 -11.64 -5.19 -6.14
C VAL A 77 -11.51 -4.06 -7.16
N TYR A 78 -11.56 -2.82 -6.68
CA TYR A 78 -11.45 -1.59 -7.47
C TYR A 78 -10.27 -0.76 -6.98
N GLY A 79 -9.63 -0.02 -7.88
CA GLY A 79 -8.53 0.91 -7.57
C GLY A 79 -8.79 2.29 -8.17
N GLU A 80 -8.49 3.34 -7.43
CA GLU A 80 -8.49 4.73 -7.86
C GLU A 80 -7.03 5.20 -8.03
N PRO A 81 -6.55 5.47 -9.25
CA PRO A 81 -5.18 5.93 -9.44
C PRO A 81 -4.99 7.38 -9.00
N LEU A 82 -3.76 7.72 -8.61
CA LEU A 82 -3.29 9.10 -8.48
C LEU A 82 -2.93 9.75 -9.82
#